data_AF-A0A0X3Q295-F1
#
_entry.id   AF-A0A0X3Q295-F1
#
_cell.length_a   1.000
_cell.length_b   1.000
_cell.length_c   1.000
_cell.angle_alpha   90.00
_cell.angle_beta   90.00
_cell.angle_gamma   90.00
#
_symmetry.space_group_name_H-M   'P 1'
#
loop_
_entity.id
_entity.type
_entity.pdbx_description
1 polymer ?
#
loop_
_entity_poly.entity_id
_entity_poly.type
_entity_poly.pdbx_seq_one_letter_code
_entity_poly.pdbx_strand_id
1 'polypeptide(L)'
;GKYSSALKLIMAMRYAILLFILSQVACQFVADLFLSLKYSNPKNRLENDFPCDLWVSDLKCDVYFEICVSSNGNSECDLLQKTTAVFLERTSVQMTRDRRIVIPLRLPLPRSLRIHVIAWDHDAISANDLIGEFSLEGKLQYFLQEERNLRPRKRCSSSISMELELKCRENWFGKLCETYCNPFNNSFTCDENGNVICFPGYFGPSCTRKDYCYLEPCVENAQCENTDVGYKCICDGRDGMG
;
A
#
# COMPACT_ATOMS: atom_id res chain seq x y z
N GLY A 1 -13.80 -14.82 46.96
CA GLY A 1 -13.44 -15.99 46.14
C GLY A 1 -13.90 -15.88 44.69
N LYS A 2 -15.21 -15.89 44.42
CA LYS A 2 -15.77 -16.02 43.06
C LYS A 2 -15.74 -14.75 42.19
N TYR A 3 -15.93 -13.56 42.78
CA TYR A 3 -15.90 -12.27 42.06
C TYR A 3 -14.52 -11.96 41.43
N SER A 4 -13.43 -12.30 42.12
CA SER A 4 -12.06 -12.09 41.63
C SER A 4 -11.73 -12.99 40.44
N SER A 5 -12.20 -14.24 40.44
CA SER A 5 -11.99 -15.19 39.34
C SER A 5 -12.78 -14.80 38.08
N ALA A 6 -14.01 -14.32 38.23
CA ALA A 6 -14.81 -13.82 37.11
C ALA A 6 -14.19 -12.57 36.46
N LEU A 7 -13.68 -11.63 37.27
CA LEU A 7 -13.00 -10.43 36.77
C LEU A 7 -11.71 -10.78 35.99
N LYS A 8 -10.93 -11.75 36.48
CA LYS A 8 -9.74 -12.26 35.78
C LYS A 8 -10.09 -12.90 34.43
N LEU A 9 -11.18 -13.66 34.37
CA LEU A 9 -11.65 -14.31 33.13
C LEU A 9 -12.12 -13.28 32.09
N ILE A 10 -12.83 -12.23 32.52
CA ILE A 10 -13.27 -11.13 31.65
C ILE A 10 -12.07 -10.34 31.10
N MET A 11 -11.07 -10.05 31.95
CA MET A 11 -9.85 -9.38 31.48
C MET A 11 -9.05 -10.24 30.50
N ALA A 12 -8.93 -11.55 30.76
CA ALA A 12 -8.28 -12.49 29.84
C ALA A 12 -9.02 -12.59 28.49
N MET A 13 -10.36 -12.64 28.49
CA MET A 13 -11.15 -12.63 27.25
C MET A 13 -11.01 -11.31 26.50
N ARG A 14 -11.08 -10.15 27.17
CA ARG A 14 -10.85 -8.85 26.52
C ARG A 14 -9.46 -8.76 25.90
N TYR A 15 -8.44 -9.26 26.59
CA TYR A 15 -7.08 -9.32 26.08
C TYR A 15 -6.96 -10.26 24.86
N ALA A 16 -7.57 -11.44 24.93
CA ALA A 16 -7.58 -12.39 23.80
C ALA A 16 -8.33 -11.84 22.57
N ILE A 17 -9.47 -11.17 22.78
CA ILE A 17 -10.23 -10.49 21.72
C ILE A 17 -9.39 -9.35 21.12
N LEU A 18 -8.73 -8.54 21.96
CA LEU A 18 -7.85 -7.47 21.50
C LEU A 18 -6.69 -8.03 20.67
N LEU A 19 -6.02 -9.10 21.13
CA LEU A 19 -4.96 -9.77 20.39
C LEU A 19 -5.45 -10.35 19.05
N PHE A 20 -6.65 -10.91 19.03
CA PHE A 20 -7.28 -11.42 17.81
C PHE A 20 -7.63 -10.29 16.82
N ILE A 21 -8.17 -9.17 17.31
CA ILE A 21 -8.44 -7.99 16.46
C ILE A 21 -7.12 -7.41 15.93
N LEU A 22 -6.09 -7.29 16.78
CA LEU A 22 -4.76 -6.82 16.37
C LEU A 22 -4.13 -7.76 15.32
N SER A 23 -4.33 -9.08 15.44
CA SER A 23 -3.81 -10.04 14.45
C SER A 23 -4.56 -9.96 13.12
N GLN A 24 -5.86 -9.70 13.12
CA GLN A 24 -6.64 -9.47 11.90
C GLN A 24 -6.20 -8.19 11.17
N VAL A 25 -6.00 -7.10 11.91
CA VAL A 25 -5.53 -5.81 11.36
C VAL A 25 -4.10 -5.93 10.80
N ALA A 26 -3.23 -6.69 11.47
CA ALA A 26 -1.85 -6.93 11.01
C ALA A 26 -1.75 -7.71 9.69
N CYS A 27 -2.80 -8.44 9.30
CA CYS A 27 -2.79 -9.27 8.09
C CYS A 27 -3.38 -8.56 6.86
N GLN A 28 -4.00 -7.39 7.03
CA GLN A 28 -4.63 -6.65 5.95
C GLN A 28 -3.63 -5.83 5.16
N PHE A 29 -3.70 -5.93 3.83
CA PHE A 29 -2.96 -5.06 2.93
C PHE A 29 -3.64 -3.68 2.90
N VAL A 30 -2.84 -2.63 3.05
CA VAL A 30 -3.32 -1.24 3.16
C VAL A 30 -2.99 -0.41 1.93
N ALA A 31 -2.01 -0.85 1.14
CA ALA A 31 -1.54 -0.14 -0.03
C ALA A 31 -1.01 -1.12 -1.08
N ASP A 32 -0.99 -0.67 -2.32
CA ASP A 32 -0.32 -1.35 -3.42
C ASP A 32 0.82 -0.45 -3.91
N LEU A 33 2.04 -0.98 -3.90
CA LEU A 33 3.21 -0.34 -4.47
C LEU A 33 3.39 -0.84 -5.90
N PHE A 34 3.20 0.05 -6.87
CA PHE A 34 3.38 -0.23 -8.28
C PHE A 34 4.82 0.05 -8.69
N LEU A 35 5.49 -0.97 -9.21
CA LEU A 35 6.82 -0.86 -9.81
C LEU A 35 6.70 -0.85 -11.34
N SER A 36 7.05 0.28 -11.93
CA SER A 36 7.29 0.43 -13.36
C SER A 36 8.75 0.08 -13.67
N LEU A 37 8.98 -0.77 -14.68
CA LEU A 37 10.32 -1.19 -15.10
C LEU A 37 10.50 -0.92 -16.59
N LYS A 38 11.56 -0.18 -16.96
CA LYS A 38 11.99 0.02 -18.34
C LYS A 38 13.41 -0.52 -18.50
N TYR A 39 13.62 -1.39 -19.47
CA TYR A 39 14.92 -1.98 -19.77
C TYR A 39 15.36 -1.58 -21.19
N SER A 40 16.67 -1.42 -21.38
CA SER A 40 17.29 -1.16 -22.67
C SER A 40 18.65 -1.84 -22.75
N ASN A 41 18.93 -2.53 -23.84
CA ASN A 41 20.24 -3.08 -24.21
C ASN A 41 20.47 -2.86 -25.71
N PRO A 42 20.80 -1.63 -26.13
CA PRO A 42 20.87 -1.26 -27.54
C PRO A 42 21.97 -1.98 -28.32
N LYS A 43 22.97 -2.57 -27.64
CA LYS A 43 24.05 -3.31 -28.30
C LYS A 43 23.85 -4.83 -28.30
N ASN A 44 22.78 -5.32 -27.67
CA ASN A 44 22.50 -6.74 -27.45
C ASN A 44 23.73 -7.52 -26.94
N ARG A 45 24.31 -7.00 -25.85
CA ARG A 45 25.47 -7.61 -25.21
C ARG A 45 25.13 -8.12 -23.83
N LEU A 46 25.75 -9.24 -23.49
CA LEU A 46 25.80 -9.80 -22.14
C LEU A 46 26.68 -8.93 -21.22
N GLU A 47 26.72 -9.24 -19.93
CA GLU A 47 27.51 -8.50 -18.94
C GLU A 47 29.02 -8.50 -19.29
N ASN A 48 29.49 -9.60 -19.88
CA ASN A 48 30.86 -9.83 -20.31
C ASN A 48 31.18 -9.29 -21.73
N ASP A 49 30.27 -8.51 -22.34
CA ASP A 49 30.36 -7.92 -23.69
C ASP A 49 30.33 -8.93 -24.86
N PHE A 50 30.05 -10.20 -24.58
CA PHE A 50 29.77 -11.18 -25.62
C PHE A 50 28.37 -10.94 -26.24
N PRO A 51 28.16 -11.36 -27.51
CA PRO A 51 26.82 -11.42 -28.10
C PRO A 51 25.89 -12.31 -27.25
N CYS A 52 24.59 -12.02 -27.28
CA CYS A 52 23.56 -12.84 -26.64
C CYS A 52 23.51 -14.23 -27.31
N ASP A 53 23.26 -14.28 -28.62
CA ASP A 53 23.35 -15.55 -29.37
C ASP A 53 24.61 -15.67 -30.23
N LEU A 54 25.06 -16.92 -30.41
CA LEU A 54 26.26 -17.26 -31.18
C LEU A 54 26.03 -17.31 -32.71
N TRP A 55 24.77 -17.40 -33.16
CA TRP A 55 24.47 -17.51 -34.59
C TRP A 55 24.26 -16.12 -35.20
N VAL A 56 25.05 -15.77 -36.22
CA VAL A 56 25.11 -14.47 -36.92
C VAL A 56 23.76 -13.86 -37.41
N SER A 57 22.64 -14.60 -37.37
CA SER A 57 21.32 -14.13 -37.81
C SER A 57 20.38 -13.70 -36.67
N ASP A 58 20.56 -14.20 -35.45
CA ASP A 58 19.86 -13.73 -34.24
C ASP A 58 20.93 -13.23 -33.30
N LEU A 59 20.87 -11.96 -32.92
CA LEU A 59 21.86 -11.36 -32.03
C LEU A 59 21.18 -10.64 -30.88
N LYS A 60 19.83 -10.69 -30.78
CA LYS A 60 19.12 -9.98 -29.72
C LYS A 60 18.75 -10.98 -28.66
N CYS A 61 18.90 -10.54 -27.43
CA CYS A 61 18.68 -11.39 -26.28
C CYS A 61 17.18 -11.73 -26.13
N ASP A 62 16.91 -12.94 -25.70
CA ASP A 62 15.63 -13.45 -25.22
C ASP A 62 15.47 -13.10 -23.74
N VAL A 63 15.13 -11.84 -23.49
CA VAL A 63 15.26 -11.25 -22.14
C VAL A 63 14.18 -11.74 -21.19
N TYR A 64 14.56 -12.15 -19.98
CA TYR A 64 13.63 -12.22 -18.84
C TYR A 64 14.26 -11.61 -17.58
N PHE A 65 13.42 -11.34 -16.57
CA PHE A 65 13.86 -10.71 -15.33
C PHE A 65 13.54 -11.57 -14.13
N GLU A 66 14.50 -11.66 -13.21
CA GLU A 66 14.28 -12.06 -11.82
C GLU A 66 14.26 -10.80 -10.95
N ILE A 67 13.18 -10.63 -10.19
CA ILE A 67 12.88 -9.41 -9.45
C ILE A 67 12.65 -9.79 -7.99
N CYS A 68 13.47 -9.22 -7.12
CA CYS A 68 13.43 -9.37 -5.69
C CYS A 68 13.20 -8.01 -5.04
N VAL A 69 12.18 -7.89 -4.20
CA VAL A 69 11.92 -6.70 -3.39
C VAL A 69 11.87 -7.10 -1.94
N SER A 70 12.68 -6.42 -1.13
CA SER A 70 12.79 -6.68 0.30
C SER A 70 12.53 -5.44 1.13
N SER A 71 12.00 -5.64 2.33
CA SER A 71 11.82 -4.57 3.31
C SER A 71 13.04 -4.38 4.21
N ASN A 72 13.31 -3.14 4.62
CA ASN A 72 14.23 -2.80 5.73
C ASN A 72 15.63 -3.43 5.66
N GLY A 73 16.19 -3.60 4.46
CA GLY A 73 17.53 -4.18 4.26
C GLY A 73 17.59 -5.72 4.35
N ASN A 74 16.44 -6.39 4.44
CA ASN A 74 16.36 -7.85 4.35
C ASN A 74 16.84 -8.35 2.96
N SER A 75 17.38 -9.57 2.87
CA SER A 75 17.76 -10.22 1.62
C SER A 75 16.78 -11.30 1.16
N GLU A 76 15.74 -11.61 1.93
CA GLU A 76 14.82 -12.74 1.65
C GLU A 76 13.67 -12.46 0.68
N CYS A 77 13.70 -11.35 -0.08
CA CYS A 77 12.63 -10.99 -1.03
C CYS A 77 11.22 -11.01 -0.41
N ASP A 78 11.11 -10.57 0.85
CA ASP A 78 9.92 -10.73 1.71
C ASP A 78 8.68 -9.97 1.21
N LEU A 79 8.87 -8.97 0.34
CA LEU A 79 7.77 -8.22 -0.28
C LEU A 79 7.39 -8.76 -1.65
N LEU A 80 8.37 -9.21 -2.44
CA LEU A 80 8.14 -9.78 -3.76
C LEU A 80 9.33 -10.62 -4.20
N GLN A 81 9.05 -11.84 -4.68
CA GLN A 81 9.93 -12.61 -5.54
C GLN A 81 9.18 -12.96 -6.82
N LYS A 82 9.69 -12.53 -7.97
CA LYS A 82 9.01 -12.71 -9.25
C LYS A 82 9.98 -12.94 -10.39
N THR A 83 9.69 -13.95 -11.21
CA THR A 83 10.32 -14.15 -12.52
C THR A 83 9.33 -13.76 -13.61
N THR A 84 9.74 -12.98 -14.60
CA THR A 84 8.87 -12.59 -15.73
C THR A 84 8.77 -13.72 -16.76
N ALA A 85 7.81 -13.61 -17.67
CA ALA A 85 7.89 -14.33 -18.93
C ALA A 85 9.10 -13.84 -19.76
N VAL A 86 9.53 -14.67 -20.71
CA VAL A 86 10.59 -14.34 -21.67
C VAL A 86 10.06 -13.36 -22.72
N PHE A 87 10.84 -12.33 -23.01
CA PHE A 87 10.59 -11.34 -24.04
C PHE A 87 11.52 -11.61 -25.22
N LEU A 88 11.03 -12.39 -26.19
CA LEU A 88 11.85 -12.85 -27.30
C LEU A 88 12.39 -11.72 -28.17
N GLU A 89 13.67 -11.78 -28.53
CA GLU A 89 14.31 -10.89 -29.50
C GLU A 89 14.11 -9.39 -29.21
N ARG A 90 14.32 -8.97 -27.95
CA ARG A 90 14.04 -7.58 -27.49
C ARG A 90 15.27 -6.83 -27.02
N THR A 91 15.54 -5.70 -27.67
CA THR A 91 16.51 -4.69 -27.22
C THR A 91 15.97 -3.80 -26.10
N SER A 92 14.65 -3.75 -25.91
CA SER A 92 14.02 -2.94 -24.87
C SER A 92 12.72 -3.58 -24.41
N VAL A 93 12.42 -3.44 -23.12
CA VAL A 93 11.20 -3.95 -22.48
C VAL A 93 10.62 -2.86 -21.60
N GLN A 94 9.29 -2.68 -21.64
CA GLN A 94 8.59 -1.71 -20.80
C GLN A 94 7.41 -2.38 -20.09
N MET A 95 7.50 -2.43 -18.76
CA MET A 95 6.46 -2.88 -17.85
C MET A 95 5.86 -1.66 -17.14
N THR A 96 5.09 -0.88 -17.90
CA THR A 96 4.46 0.37 -17.43
C THR A 96 2.94 0.29 -17.58
N ARG A 97 2.21 1.28 -17.06
CA ARG A 97 0.73 1.36 -17.11
C ARG A 97 0.08 0.09 -16.54
N ASP A 98 -0.63 -0.68 -17.36
CA ASP A 98 -1.38 -1.87 -16.93
C ASP A 98 -0.49 -3.11 -16.73
N ARG A 99 0.80 -3.03 -17.10
CA ARG A 99 1.78 -4.13 -16.95
C ARG A 99 2.73 -3.94 -15.77
N ARG A 100 2.47 -2.94 -14.92
CA ARG A 100 3.27 -2.67 -13.72
C ARG A 100 3.24 -3.86 -12.78
N ILE A 101 4.31 -4.02 -12.03
CA ILE A 101 4.42 -5.04 -11.00
C ILE A 101 3.75 -4.49 -9.74
N VAL A 102 2.81 -5.24 -9.19
CA VAL A 102 2.07 -4.84 -7.98
C VAL A 102 2.66 -5.56 -6.78
N ILE A 103 3.07 -4.78 -5.78
CA ILE A 103 3.62 -5.27 -4.51
C ILE A 103 2.66 -4.86 -3.39
N PRO A 104 1.83 -5.78 -2.88
CA PRO A 104 0.86 -5.46 -1.85
C PRO A 104 1.57 -5.26 -0.50
N LEU A 105 1.32 -4.12 0.17
CA LEU A 105 1.97 -3.76 1.42
C LEU A 105 1.03 -3.83 2.62
N ARG A 106 1.56 -4.30 3.75
CA ARG A 106 0.88 -4.31 5.06
C ARG A 106 1.45 -3.22 5.95
N LEU A 107 0.71 -2.83 7.00
CA LEU A 107 1.24 -1.94 8.02
C LEU A 107 2.13 -2.68 9.04
N PRO A 108 3.14 -2.00 9.59
CA PRO A 108 3.64 -0.70 9.16
C PRO A 108 4.33 -0.78 7.78
N LEU A 109 4.17 0.25 6.94
CA LEU A 109 4.88 0.30 5.67
C LEU A 109 6.40 0.23 5.88
N PRO A 110 7.14 -0.39 4.94
CA PRO A 110 8.59 -0.52 5.05
C PRO A 110 9.27 0.86 5.02
N ARG A 111 10.23 1.10 5.92
CA ARG A 111 10.94 2.39 6.01
C ARG A 111 11.95 2.53 4.86
N SER A 112 12.59 1.43 4.51
CA SER A 112 13.45 1.31 3.35
C SER A 112 13.08 0.09 2.53
N LEU A 113 13.41 0.16 1.25
CA LEU A 113 13.29 -0.92 0.30
C LEU A 113 14.66 -1.25 -0.25
N ARG A 114 14.86 -2.53 -0.55
CA ARG A 114 15.90 -3.00 -1.46
C ARG A 114 15.19 -3.62 -2.66
N ILE A 115 15.50 -3.14 -3.85
CA ILE A 115 14.98 -3.70 -5.11
C ILE A 115 16.18 -4.19 -5.90
N HIS A 116 16.15 -5.47 -6.24
CA HIS A 116 17.18 -6.18 -6.96
C HIS A 116 16.55 -6.82 -8.20
N VAL A 117 17.11 -6.51 -9.36
CA VAL A 117 16.64 -7.00 -10.66
C VAL A 117 17.83 -7.59 -11.39
N ILE A 118 17.69 -8.84 -11.81
CA ILE A 118 18.65 -9.51 -12.69
C ILE A 118 18.00 -9.65 -14.06
N ALA A 119 18.69 -9.19 -15.10
CA ALA A 119 18.30 -9.42 -16.48
C ALA A 119 19.11 -10.60 -17.04
N TRP A 120 18.41 -11.58 -17.58
CA TRP A 120 18.96 -12.81 -18.13
C TRP A 120 18.58 -12.94 -19.60
N ASP A 121 19.44 -13.60 -20.35
CA ASP A 121 19.20 -14.08 -21.70
C ASP A 121 18.77 -15.55 -21.63
N HIS A 122 17.63 -15.90 -22.22
CA HIS A 122 17.10 -17.24 -22.14
C HIS A 122 17.62 -18.14 -23.25
N ASP A 123 18.29 -19.22 -22.84
CA ASP A 123 18.72 -20.27 -23.76
C ASP A 123 17.82 -21.50 -23.67
N ALA A 124 17.41 -22.05 -24.82
CA ALA A 124 16.61 -23.26 -24.86
C ALA A 124 17.41 -24.55 -24.54
N ILE A 125 18.74 -24.52 -24.72
CA ILE A 125 19.60 -25.72 -24.71
C ILE A 125 20.82 -25.57 -23.76
N SER A 126 21.14 -24.34 -23.33
CA SER A 126 22.24 -24.03 -22.40
C SER A 126 21.72 -23.36 -21.12
N ALA A 127 22.65 -23.07 -20.20
CA ALA A 127 22.35 -22.22 -19.06
C ALA A 127 22.11 -20.79 -19.54
N ASN A 128 21.11 -20.12 -18.96
CA ASN A 128 20.79 -18.74 -19.28
C ASN A 128 21.97 -17.79 -18.97
N ASP A 129 22.21 -16.83 -19.86
CA ASP A 129 23.37 -15.95 -19.79
C ASP A 129 23.05 -14.60 -19.12
N LEU A 130 23.97 -14.12 -18.29
CA LEU A 130 23.75 -12.89 -17.52
C LEU A 130 23.91 -11.65 -18.40
N ILE A 131 22.85 -10.83 -18.49
CA ILE A 131 22.90 -9.53 -19.18
C ILE A 131 23.30 -8.41 -18.22
N GLY A 132 22.80 -8.45 -16.98
CA GLY A 132 23.21 -7.49 -15.96
C GLY A 132 22.41 -7.55 -14.67
N GLU A 133 23.08 -7.14 -13.60
CA GLU A 133 22.52 -7.03 -12.25
C GLU A 133 22.30 -5.56 -11.87
N PHE A 134 21.10 -5.24 -11.38
CA PHE A 134 20.67 -3.89 -11.03
C PHE A 134 20.13 -3.89 -9.60
N SER A 135 20.73 -3.11 -8.71
CA SER A 135 20.31 -3.03 -7.31
C SER A 135 20.17 -1.58 -6.86
N LEU A 136 19.07 -1.27 -6.17
CA LEU A 136 18.91 -0.05 -5.39
C LEU A 136 18.50 -0.38 -3.96
N GLU A 137 18.94 0.45 -3.02
CA GLU A 137 18.53 0.39 -1.62
C GLU A 137 18.38 1.80 -1.08
N GLY A 138 17.32 2.06 -0.33
CA GLY A 138 17.01 3.41 0.15
C GLY A 138 15.65 3.54 0.79
N LYS A 139 15.35 4.74 1.29
CA LYS A 139 14.08 5.03 1.97
C LYS A 139 12.90 4.99 0.99
N LEU A 140 11.78 4.42 1.41
CA LEU A 140 10.57 4.33 0.58
C LEU A 140 10.16 5.71 0.03
N GLN A 141 10.08 6.72 0.90
CA GLN A 141 9.68 8.08 0.53
C GLN A 141 10.58 8.71 -0.57
N TYR A 142 11.88 8.37 -0.59
CA TYR A 142 12.81 8.88 -1.59
C TYR A 142 12.58 8.21 -2.96
N PHE A 143 12.17 6.95 -2.98
CA PHE A 143 11.86 6.25 -4.23
C PHE A 143 10.52 6.63 -4.85
N LEU A 144 9.59 7.17 -4.05
CA LEU A 144 8.30 7.65 -4.54
C LEU A 144 8.37 9.02 -5.24
N GLN A 145 9.52 9.70 -5.22
CA GLN A 145 9.65 11.07 -5.73
C GLN A 145 10.12 11.16 -7.18
N GLU A 146 10.96 10.23 -7.64
CA GLU A 146 11.62 10.34 -8.93
C GLU A 146 12.07 8.97 -9.46
N GLU A 147 12.13 8.87 -10.79
CA GLU A 147 12.54 7.68 -11.52
C GLU A 147 14.06 7.40 -11.35
N ARG A 148 14.41 6.13 -11.15
CA ARG A 148 15.76 5.65 -10.87
C ARG A 148 16.37 4.95 -12.07
N ASN A 149 17.33 5.62 -12.68
CA ASN A 149 18.14 5.05 -13.75
C ASN A 149 19.34 4.32 -13.18
N LEU A 150 19.49 3.05 -13.56
CA LEU A 150 20.54 2.16 -13.12
C LEU A 150 21.28 1.59 -14.32
N ARG A 151 22.57 1.38 -14.12
CA ARG A 151 23.44 0.62 -15.03
C ARG A 151 24.12 -0.49 -14.23
N PRO A 152 24.53 -1.58 -14.88
CA PRO A 152 25.27 -2.64 -14.21
C PRO A 152 26.58 -2.11 -13.61
N ARG A 153 27.09 -2.80 -12.59
CA ARG A 153 28.32 -2.40 -11.88
C ARG A 153 29.58 -2.44 -12.76
N LYS A 154 29.60 -3.28 -13.81
CA LYS A 154 30.71 -3.40 -14.76
C LYS A 154 30.31 -2.83 -16.13
N ARG A 155 31.29 -2.44 -16.95
CA ARG A 155 31.13 -1.75 -18.24
C ARG A 155 30.19 -2.51 -19.18
N CYS A 156 28.91 -2.13 -19.22
CA CYS A 156 27.89 -2.84 -20.01
C CYS A 156 27.01 -1.88 -20.80
N SER A 157 26.35 -2.45 -21.82
CA SER A 157 25.48 -1.74 -22.75
C SER A 157 24.04 -1.62 -22.26
N SER A 158 23.65 -2.41 -21.26
CA SER A 158 22.31 -2.45 -20.72
C SER A 158 22.06 -1.38 -19.64
N SER A 159 20.79 -1.00 -19.49
CA SER A 159 20.33 -0.04 -18.48
C SER A 159 18.90 -0.36 -18.09
N ILE A 160 18.57 -0.10 -16.83
CA ILE A 160 17.21 -0.18 -16.31
C ILE A 160 16.80 1.17 -15.75
N SER A 161 15.52 1.51 -15.92
CA SER A 161 14.88 2.62 -15.22
C SER A 161 13.68 2.10 -14.43
N MET A 162 13.58 2.51 -13.16
CA MET A 162 12.53 2.08 -12.24
C MET A 162 11.80 3.27 -11.64
N GLU A 163 10.49 3.19 -11.58
CA GLU A 163 9.62 4.20 -10.95
C GLU A 163 8.64 3.50 -10.02
N LEU A 164 8.46 4.04 -8.82
CA LEU A 164 7.53 3.53 -7.82
C LEU A 164 6.36 4.49 -7.62
N GLU A 165 5.16 3.94 -7.59
CA GLU A 165 3.94 4.67 -7.22
C GLU A 165 3.24 3.93 -6.09
N LEU A 166 3.00 4.61 -4.97
CA LEU A 166 2.23 4.07 -3.85
C LEU A 166 0.77 4.49 -3.99
N LYS A 167 -0.14 3.52 -4.02
CA LYS A 167 -1.58 3.78 -4.00
C LYS A 167 -2.19 3.16 -2.76
N CYS A 168 -2.88 3.99 -1.98
CA CYS A 168 -3.65 3.47 -0.84
C CYS A 168 -4.83 2.64 -1.33
N ARG A 169 -5.11 1.56 -0.61
CA ARG A 169 -6.33 0.79 -0.82
C ARG A 169 -7.53 1.54 -0.25
N GLU A 170 -8.72 1.02 -0.56
CA GLU A 170 -9.98 1.61 -0.12
C GLU A 170 -9.98 1.94 1.39
N ASN A 171 -10.49 3.12 1.74
CA ASN A 171 -10.57 3.64 3.10
C ASN A 171 -9.23 3.94 3.78
N TRP A 172 -8.09 3.82 3.08
CA TRP A 172 -6.78 4.25 3.56
C TRP A 172 -6.35 5.54 2.89
N PHE A 173 -5.78 6.45 3.68
CA PHE A 173 -5.42 7.81 3.30
C PHE A 173 -4.07 8.20 3.91
N GLY A 174 -3.57 9.36 3.47
CA GLY A 174 -2.25 9.86 3.85
C GLY A 174 -1.18 9.50 2.82
N LYS A 175 0.00 10.10 2.97
CA LYS A 175 1.10 9.94 2.01
C LYS A 175 1.69 8.52 2.02
N LEU A 176 1.50 7.81 3.13
CA LEU A 176 2.00 6.46 3.38
C LEU A 176 0.86 5.53 3.82
N CYS A 177 -0.38 5.86 3.46
CA CYS A 177 -1.57 5.05 3.76
C CYS A 177 -1.69 4.70 5.25
N GLU A 178 -1.34 5.65 6.11
CA GLU A 178 -1.27 5.49 7.56
C GLU A 178 -2.60 5.77 8.27
N THR A 179 -3.53 6.47 7.60
CA THR A 179 -4.81 6.89 8.16
C THR A 179 -5.94 6.03 7.60
N TYR A 180 -6.70 5.37 8.47
CA TYR A 180 -7.90 4.62 8.07
C TYR A 180 -9.16 5.43 8.36
N CYS A 181 -10.04 5.58 7.37
CA CYS A 181 -11.34 6.21 7.52
C CYS A 181 -12.37 5.54 6.62
N ASN A 182 -13.38 4.92 7.22
CA ASN A 182 -14.45 4.23 6.50
C ASN A 182 -15.81 4.73 7.03
N PRO A 183 -16.55 5.56 6.26
CA PRO A 183 -17.85 6.08 6.66
C PRO A 183 -18.93 5.00 6.51
N PHE A 184 -18.91 4.01 7.41
CA PHE A 184 -19.82 2.87 7.38
C PHE A 184 -21.24 3.22 7.88
N ASN A 185 -21.42 4.38 8.49
CA ASN A 185 -22.71 4.88 8.97
C ASN A 185 -22.95 6.32 8.45
N ASN A 186 -24.21 6.72 8.38
CA ASN A 186 -24.60 8.06 7.88
C ASN A 186 -24.40 9.15 8.94
N SER A 187 -23.32 9.11 9.73
CA SER A 187 -23.00 10.14 10.73
C SER A 187 -21.72 10.92 10.44
N PHE A 188 -20.88 10.45 9.51
CA PHE A 188 -19.66 11.13 9.12
C PHE A 188 -19.22 10.83 7.70
N THR A 189 -18.28 11.63 7.21
CA THR A 189 -17.50 11.41 6.00
C THR A 189 -16.01 11.58 6.30
N CYS A 190 -15.15 11.30 5.32
CA CYS A 190 -13.71 11.46 5.41
C CYS A 190 -13.25 12.58 4.48
N ASP A 191 -12.30 13.41 4.92
CA ASP A 191 -11.61 14.35 4.02
C ASP A 191 -10.56 13.64 3.15
N GLU A 192 -9.86 14.39 2.30
CA GLU A 192 -8.81 13.88 1.41
C GLU A 192 -7.63 13.23 2.15
N ASN A 193 -7.42 13.55 3.43
CA ASN A 193 -6.38 13.00 4.28
C ASN A 193 -6.88 11.86 5.18
N GLY A 194 -8.17 11.52 5.09
CA GLY A 194 -8.83 10.54 5.95
C GLY A 194 -9.21 11.06 7.32
N ASN A 195 -9.23 12.38 7.55
CA ASN A 195 -9.76 12.93 8.79
C ASN A 195 -11.28 12.80 8.81
N VAL A 196 -11.81 12.42 9.96
CA VAL A 196 -13.26 12.25 10.17
C VAL A 196 -13.93 13.62 10.23
N ILE A 197 -14.96 13.82 9.41
CA ILE A 197 -15.84 14.99 9.39
C ILE A 197 -17.25 14.53 9.76
N CYS A 198 -17.77 14.99 10.90
CA CYS A 198 -19.14 14.68 11.29
C CYS A 198 -20.15 15.38 10.38
N PHE A 199 -21.23 14.69 10.04
CA PHE A 199 -22.37 15.34 9.39
C PHE A 199 -23.08 16.28 10.36
N PRO A 200 -23.84 17.27 9.84
CA PRO A 200 -24.64 18.15 10.68
C PRO A 200 -25.55 17.35 11.63
N GLY A 201 -25.60 17.78 12.90
CA GLY A 201 -26.31 17.05 13.95
C GLY A 201 -25.52 15.92 14.61
N TYR A 202 -24.27 15.68 14.20
CA TYR A 202 -23.37 14.71 14.83
C TYR A 202 -22.08 15.37 15.32
N PHE A 203 -21.51 14.85 16.40
CA PHE A 203 -20.27 15.38 16.98
C PHE A 203 -19.48 14.35 17.80
N GLY A 204 -18.31 14.80 18.28
CA GLY A 204 -17.35 13.98 19.02
C GLY A 204 -16.37 13.24 18.12
N PRO A 205 -15.33 12.59 18.68
CA PRO A 205 -14.22 12.03 17.90
C PRO A 205 -14.62 10.94 16.88
N SER A 206 -15.72 10.24 17.12
CA SER A 206 -16.26 9.18 16.25
C SER A 206 -17.58 9.57 15.58
N CYS A 207 -18.04 10.82 15.73
CA CYS A 207 -19.33 11.29 15.21
C CYS A 207 -20.52 10.39 15.58
N THR A 208 -20.47 9.77 16.76
CA THR A 208 -21.54 8.91 17.28
C THR A 208 -22.47 9.65 18.23
N ARG A 209 -22.08 10.84 18.69
CA ARG A 209 -22.93 11.69 19.53
C ARG A 209 -23.84 12.51 18.63
N LYS A 210 -25.09 12.64 19.04
CA LYS A 210 -26.13 13.35 18.29
C LYS A 210 -26.46 14.66 18.99
N ASP A 211 -26.60 15.71 18.20
CA ASP A 211 -27.30 16.92 18.58
C ASP A 211 -28.77 16.71 18.19
N TYR A 212 -29.55 16.27 19.16
CA TYR A 212 -30.96 15.98 18.98
C TYR A 212 -31.76 17.25 18.69
N CYS A 213 -31.37 18.39 19.25
CA CYS A 213 -31.99 19.68 18.93
C CYS A 213 -31.80 20.09 17.47
N TYR A 214 -30.66 19.72 16.86
CA TYR A 214 -30.42 19.92 15.44
C TYR A 214 -31.21 18.94 14.58
N LEU A 215 -31.21 17.65 14.94
CA LEU A 215 -31.81 16.57 14.14
C LEU A 215 -33.34 16.53 14.24
N GLU A 216 -33.87 16.86 15.42
CA GLU A 216 -35.27 16.78 15.80
C GLU A 216 -35.69 18.12 16.44
N PRO A 217 -35.71 19.22 15.68
CA PRO A 217 -35.99 20.55 16.22
C PRO A 217 -37.41 20.62 16.79
N CYS A 218 -37.54 21.32 17.92
CA CYS A 218 -38.84 21.60 18.53
C CYS A 218 -39.72 22.46 17.60
N VAL A 219 -41.03 22.48 17.88
CA VAL A 219 -41.98 23.38 17.21
C VAL A 219 -41.56 24.85 17.36
N GLU A 220 -41.99 25.69 16.41
CA GLU A 220 -41.67 27.13 16.44
C GLU A 220 -41.98 27.76 17.81
N ASN A 221 -41.04 28.57 18.31
CA ASN A 221 -41.05 29.27 19.61
C ASN A 221 -40.81 28.40 20.86
N ALA A 222 -40.59 27.08 20.74
CA ALA A 222 -40.11 26.26 21.84
C ALA A 222 -38.58 26.33 21.97
N GLN A 223 -38.06 26.36 23.20
CA GLN A 223 -36.62 26.22 23.44
C GLN A 223 -36.23 24.74 23.50
N CYS A 224 -35.15 24.38 22.81
CA CYS A 224 -34.62 23.01 22.83
C CYS A 224 -33.40 22.89 23.74
N GLU A 225 -33.37 21.85 24.57
CA GLU A 225 -32.22 21.47 25.38
C GLU A 225 -31.78 20.03 25.07
N ASN A 226 -30.53 19.83 24.65
CA ASN A 226 -29.96 18.50 24.46
C ASN A 226 -29.73 17.80 25.81
N THR A 227 -29.93 16.49 25.83
CA THR A 227 -29.65 15.61 26.97
C THR A 227 -28.78 14.43 26.55
N ASP A 228 -28.29 13.63 27.51
CA ASP A 228 -27.45 12.46 27.20
C ASP A 228 -28.16 11.39 26.35
N VAL A 229 -29.50 11.36 26.38
CA VAL A 229 -30.32 10.32 25.73
C VAL A 229 -31.34 10.87 24.73
N GLY A 230 -31.32 12.17 24.43
CA GLY A 230 -32.35 12.81 23.59
C GLY A 230 -32.34 14.34 23.72
N TYR A 231 -33.52 14.94 23.65
CA TYR A 231 -33.73 16.38 23.84
C TYR A 231 -35.00 16.66 24.66
N LYS A 232 -35.15 17.90 25.13
CA LYS A 232 -36.36 18.43 25.75
C LYS A 232 -36.83 19.68 25.04
N CYS A 233 -38.13 19.80 24.81
CA CYS A 233 -38.76 21.02 24.32
C CYS A 233 -39.47 21.75 25.46
N ILE A 234 -39.09 23.00 25.69
CA ILE A 234 -39.61 23.84 26.76
C ILE A 234 -40.46 24.94 26.11
N CYS A 235 -41.77 24.91 26.37
CA CYS A 235 -42.72 25.91 25.89
C CYS A 235 -43.22 26.71 27.10
N ASP A 236 -43.06 28.04 27.12
CA ASP A 236 -43.65 28.92 28.15
C ASP A 236 -43.53 28.41 29.61
N GLY A 237 -42.40 27.78 29.96
CA GLY A 237 -42.17 27.21 31.30
C GLY A 237 -42.95 25.93 31.65
N ARG A 238 -43.49 25.21 30.66
CA ARG A 238 -44.07 23.86 30.82
C ARG A 238 -43.41 22.89 29.85
N ASP A 239 -42.80 21.85 30.40
CA ASP A 239 -42.17 20.77 29.65
C ASP A 239 -43.23 19.99 28.84
N GLY A 240 -43.02 19.90 27.53
CA GLY A 240 -43.74 18.97 26.65
C GLY A 240 -42.75 17.95 26.09
N MET A 241 -43.02 16.66 26.32
CA MET A 241 -42.31 15.57 25.62
C MET A 241 -42.86 15.48 24.20
N GLY A 242 -42.01 15.78 23.22
CA GLY A 242 -42.17 15.40 21.82
C GLY A 242 -41.39 14.11 21.57
#